data_AF-A0A847P2C8-F1
#
_entry.id   AF-A0A847P2C8-F1
#
_cell.length_a   1.000
_cell.length_b   1.000
_cell.length_c   1.000
_cell.angle_alpha   90.00
_cell.angle_beta   90.00
_cell.angle_gamma   90.00
#
_symmetry.space_group_name_H-M   'P 1'
#
loop_
_entity.id
_entity.type
_entity.pdbx_description
1 polymer ?
#
loop_
_entity_poly.entity_id
_entity_poly.type
_entity_poly.pdbx_seq_one_letter_code
_entity_poly.pdbx_strand_id
1 'polypeptide(L)'
;MKHEVISWRDQKALKKITESLLTGILDEKLIKYFQHNRPKYFVSDNSSWFRDAVYDVYGMKMSDPFEYMAQKMRENVNFLRAYHGCKPIDFKPYFIKGIIPLIKNSFVQYALTLLSSSGVTEDDVINGMREIDTSCREGYAWFILDDRLYFEGCEHYLIYGSEYLQAIAPIDQNLLNVNTANKLDVVF
;
A
#
# COMPACT_ATOMS: atom_id res chain seq x y z
N MET A 1 -24.45 -0.33 11.07
CA MET A 1 -23.96 -0.85 12.37
C MET A 1 -22.61 -0.20 12.61
N LYS A 2 -22.33 0.39 13.77
CA LYS A 2 -20.99 0.95 14.02
C LYS A 2 -20.05 -0.15 14.50
N HIS A 3 -18.90 -0.27 13.86
CA HIS A 3 -17.81 -1.16 14.25
C HIS A 3 -16.74 -0.35 14.97
N GLU A 4 -16.37 -0.79 16.17
CA GLU A 4 -15.43 -0.04 17.01
C GLU A 4 -14.00 -0.12 16.46
N VAL A 5 -13.48 -1.34 16.26
CA VAL A 5 -12.14 -1.57 15.70
C VAL A 5 -12.20 -2.68 14.66
N ILE A 6 -11.57 -2.46 13.50
CA ILE A 6 -11.34 -3.50 12.48
C ILE A 6 -9.88 -3.96 12.53
N SER A 7 -9.67 -5.27 12.48
CA SER A 7 -8.36 -5.88 12.26
C SER A 7 -8.45 -6.92 11.15
N TRP A 8 -7.53 -6.89 10.19
CA TRP A 8 -7.54 -7.85 9.09
C TRP A 8 -7.15 -9.27 9.48
N ARG A 9 -6.56 -9.44 10.67
CA ARG A 9 -6.28 -10.76 11.22
C ARG A 9 -7.55 -11.54 11.58
N ASP A 10 -8.63 -10.85 11.91
CA ASP A 10 -9.91 -11.48 12.22
C ASP A 10 -10.75 -11.64 10.94
N GLN A 11 -10.48 -12.70 10.18
CA GLN A 11 -11.19 -12.99 8.94
C GLN A 11 -12.70 -13.18 9.13
N LYS A 12 -13.14 -13.70 10.29
CA LYS A 12 -14.56 -13.89 10.59
C LYS A 12 -15.25 -12.54 10.81
N ALA A 13 -14.62 -11.66 11.59
CA ALA A 13 -15.12 -10.30 11.77
C ALA A 13 -15.10 -9.52 10.45
N LEU A 14 -14.02 -9.61 9.67
CA LEU A 14 -13.91 -8.96 8.36
C LEU A 14 -15.06 -9.35 7.43
N LYS A 15 -15.33 -10.66 7.27
CA LYS A 15 -16.44 -11.12 6.43
C LYS A 15 -17.76 -10.47 6.86
N LYS A 16 -18.06 -10.52 8.16
CA LYS A 16 -19.30 -9.93 8.72
C LYS A 16 -19.37 -8.42 8.48
N ILE A 17 -18.25 -7.72 8.64
CA ILE A 17 -18.17 -6.27 8.40
C ILE A 17 -18.38 -5.98 6.92
N THR A 18 -17.67 -6.65 6.01
CA THR A 18 -17.82 -6.45 4.56
C THR A 18 -19.26 -6.69 4.11
N GLU A 19 -19.89 -7.76 4.57
CA GLU A 19 -21.32 -8.05 4.32
C GLU A 19 -22.23 -6.93 4.89
N SER A 20 -21.90 -6.40 6.07
CA SER A 20 -22.64 -5.28 6.66
C SER A 20 -22.44 -3.96 5.91
N LEU A 21 -21.25 -3.70 5.37
CA LEU A 21 -20.94 -2.46 4.65
C LEU A 21 -21.53 -2.48 3.23
N LEU A 22 -21.65 -3.66 2.63
CA LEU A 22 -22.23 -3.90 1.31
C LEU A 22 -23.68 -4.42 1.38
N THR A 23 -24.36 -4.24 2.52
CA THR A 23 -25.74 -4.66 2.69
C THR A 23 -26.63 -4.02 1.63
N GLY A 24 -27.46 -4.85 0.98
CA GLY A 24 -28.31 -4.43 -0.15
C GLY A 24 -27.62 -4.47 -1.52
N ILE A 25 -26.32 -4.77 -1.57
CA ILE A 25 -25.57 -5.01 -2.82
C ILE A 25 -25.06 -6.45 -2.85
N LEU A 26 -24.30 -6.85 -1.82
CA LEU A 26 -23.78 -8.21 -1.66
C LEU A 26 -24.86 -9.12 -1.04
N ASP A 27 -25.84 -9.49 -1.87
CA ASP A 27 -26.93 -10.40 -1.52
C ASP A 27 -26.79 -11.77 -2.20
N GLU A 28 -27.77 -12.66 -2.00
CA GLU A 28 -27.79 -14.00 -2.59
C GLU A 28 -27.74 -14.01 -4.13
N LYS A 29 -28.32 -13.03 -4.82
CA LYS A 29 -28.33 -12.95 -6.28
C LYS A 29 -26.92 -12.65 -6.78
N LEU A 30 -26.25 -11.66 -6.19
CA LEU A 30 -24.88 -11.32 -6.59
C LEU A 30 -23.90 -12.45 -6.22
N ILE A 31 -24.08 -13.11 -5.08
CA ILE A 31 -23.28 -14.30 -4.70
C ILE A 31 -23.47 -15.42 -5.72
N LYS A 32 -24.72 -15.75 -6.11
CA LYS A 32 -25.00 -16.76 -7.15
C LYS A 32 -24.41 -16.36 -8.50
N TYR A 33 -24.44 -15.08 -8.86
CA TYR A 33 -23.80 -14.59 -10.08
C TYR A 33 -22.30 -14.89 -10.06
N PHE A 34 -21.58 -14.53 -8.98
CA PHE A 34 -20.14 -14.81 -8.88
C PHE A 34 -19.79 -16.30 -8.82
N GLN A 35 -20.69 -17.16 -8.32
CA GLN A 35 -20.48 -18.61 -8.35
C GLN A 35 -20.46 -19.17 -9.78
N HIS A 36 -21.22 -18.59 -10.71
CA HIS A 36 -21.29 -19.01 -12.11
C HIS A 36 -20.36 -18.20 -13.03
N ASN A 37 -20.15 -16.92 -12.71
CA ASN A 37 -19.39 -15.95 -13.50
C ASN A 37 -18.21 -15.42 -12.67
N ARG A 38 -17.28 -16.32 -12.32
CA ARG A 38 -16.07 -15.92 -11.60
C ARG A 38 -15.24 -14.96 -12.48
N PRO A 39 -14.80 -13.80 -11.97
CA PRO A 39 -13.93 -12.91 -12.73
C PRO A 39 -12.66 -13.66 -13.16
N LYS A 40 -12.29 -13.53 -14.44
CA LYS A 40 -11.03 -14.10 -14.95
C LYS A 40 -9.80 -13.41 -14.36
N TYR A 41 -9.94 -12.13 -14.02
CA TYR A 41 -8.89 -11.30 -13.44
C TYR A 41 -9.43 -10.67 -12.16
N PHE A 42 -8.93 -11.14 -11.03
CA PHE A 42 -9.30 -10.67 -9.70
C PHE A 42 -8.06 -10.08 -9.03
N VAL A 43 -7.97 -8.75 -9.04
CA VAL A 43 -6.83 -8.00 -8.50
C VAL A 43 -7.31 -6.88 -7.58
N SER A 44 -6.44 -6.46 -6.66
CA SER A 44 -6.76 -5.51 -5.58
C SER A 44 -6.76 -4.05 -6.00
N ASP A 45 -6.25 -3.72 -7.17
CA ASP A 45 -6.14 -2.37 -7.73
C ASP A 45 -7.28 -2.03 -8.71
N ASN A 46 -8.07 -3.03 -9.11
CA ASN A 46 -9.17 -2.87 -10.04
C ASN A 46 -10.45 -3.56 -9.56
N SER A 47 -11.49 -2.76 -9.32
CA SER A 47 -12.79 -3.22 -8.83
C SER A 47 -13.86 -3.38 -9.93
N SER A 48 -13.50 -3.24 -11.21
CA SER A 48 -14.46 -3.29 -12.33
C SER A 48 -15.30 -4.57 -12.34
N TRP A 49 -14.69 -5.71 -11.98
CA TRP A 49 -15.38 -7.00 -11.87
C TRP A 49 -16.58 -6.96 -10.92
N PHE A 50 -16.53 -6.17 -9.86
CA PHE A 50 -17.64 -6.02 -8.91
C PHE A 50 -18.69 -5.06 -9.44
N ARG A 51 -18.25 -3.92 -9.99
CA ARG A 51 -19.13 -2.91 -10.59
C ARG A 51 -19.97 -3.50 -11.72
N ASP A 52 -19.34 -4.23 -12.61
CA ASP A 52 -19.97 -4.79 -13.80
C ASP A 52 -20.96 -5.89 -13.39
N ALA A 53 -20.62 -6.71 -12.38
CA ALA A 53 -21.54 -7.72 -11.83
C ALA A 53 -22.79 -7.08 -11.18
N VAL A 54 -22.65 -5.96 -10.48
CA VAL A 54 -23.81 -5.23 -9.92
C VAL A 54 -24.70 -4.69 -11.04
N TYR A 55 -24.11 -4.20 -12.13
CA TYR A 55 -24.89 -3.76 -13.30
C TYR A 55 -25.61 -4.93 -13.96
N ASP A 56 -24.94 -6.05 -14.19
CA ASP A 56 -25.54 -7.22 -14.84
C ASP A 56 -26.71 -7.83 -14.03
N VAL A 57 -26.57 -7.87 -12.70
CA VAL A 57 -27.58 -8.50 -11.83
C VAL A 57 -28.77 -7.57 -11.56
N TYR A 58 -28.54 -6.27 -11.42
CA TYR A 58 -29.57 -5.33 -10.95
C TYR A 58 -29.92 -4.21 -11.95
N GLY A 59 -29.17 -4.06 -13.04
CA GLY A 59 -29.25 -2.90 -13.93
C GLY A 59 -28.80 -1.59 -13.25
N MET A 60 -28.12 -1.68 -12.11
CA MET A 60 -27.74 -0.54 -11.29
C MET A 60 -26.35 -0.05 -11.67
N LYS A 61 -26.21 1.24 -11.98
CA LYS A 61 -24.91 1.88 -12.09
C LYS A 61 -24.38 2.21 -10.69
N MET A 62 -23.18 1.75 -10.37
CA MET A 62 -22.46 2.12 -9.16
C MET A 62 -21.15 2.84 -9.51
N SER A 63 -20.73 3.76 -8.64
CA SER A 63 -19.37 4.31 -8.64
C SER A 63 -18.34 3.20 -8.35
N ASP A 64 -17.05 3.52 -8.34
CA ASP A 64 -16.01 2.55 -8.02
C ASP A 64 -16.33 1.81 -6.69
N PRO A 65 -16.45 0.47 -6.71
CA PRO A 65 -16.75 -0.32 -5.52
C PRO A 65 -15.78 -0.09 -4.34
N PHE A 66 -14.50 0.16 -4.59
CA PHE A 66 -13.55 0.44 -3.51
C PHE A 66 -13.77 1.83 -2.91
N GLU A 67 -14.07 2.84 -3.72
CA GLU A 67 -14.47 4.16 -3.21
C GLU A 67 -15.76 4.08 -2.38
N TYR A 68 -16.77 3.33 -2.85
CA TYR A 68 -18.00 3.10 -2.11
C TYR A 68 -17.73 2.43 -0.76
N MET A 69 -16.91 1.37 -0.75
CA MET A 69 -16.53 0.68 0.47
C MET A 69 -15.74 1.59 1.41
N ALA A 70 -14.80 2.38 0.90
CA ALA A 70 -14.04 3.34 1.70
C ALA A 70 -14.96 4.40 2.33
N GLN A 71 -15.96 4.89 1.59
CA GLN A 71 -16.99 5.77 2.15
C GLN A 71 -17.77 5.08 3.27
N LYS A 72 -18.24 3.84 3.04
CA LYS A 72 -19.00 3.10 4.06
C LYS A 72 -18.17 2.82 5.30
N MET A 73 -16.87 2.55 5.15
CA MET A 73 -15.95 2.42 6.27
C MET A 73 -15.85 3.73 7.05
N ARG A 74 -15.67 4.88 6.39
CA ARG A 74 -15.65 6.19 7.08
C ARG A 74 -16.93 6.48 7.86
N GLU A 75 -18.08 6.06 7.35
CA GLU A 75 -19.39 6.26 8.00
C GLU A 75 -19.64 5.33 9.19
N ASN A 76 -19.09 4.10 9.16
CA ASN A 76 -19.49 3.02 10.06
C ASN A 76 -18.36 2.44 10.92
N VAL A 77 -17.11 2.88 10.73
CA VAL A 77 -15.94 2.33 11.41
C VAL A 77 -15.22 3.45 12.15
N ASN A 78 -15.05 3.29 13.46
CA ASN A 78 -14.37 4.30 14.27
C ASN A 78 -12.85 4.19 14.14
N PHE A 79 -12.33 2.97 14.25
CA PHE A 79 -10.89 2.72 14.24
C PHE A 79 -10.52 1.55 13.34
N LEU A 80 -9.36 1.67 12.72
CA LEU A 80 -8.76 0.64 11.89
C LEU A 80 -7.38 0.32 12.43
N ARG A 81 -7.12 -0.97 12.69
CA ARG A 81 -5.77 -1.45 13.00
C ARG A 81 -5.02 -1.65 11.68
N ALA A 82 -3.98 -0.86 11.51
CA ALA A 82 -3.03 -0.99 10.41
C ALA A 82 -1.60 -1.08 10.95
N TYR A 83 -0.67 -1.39 10.07
CA TYR A 83 0.74 -1.59 10.38
C TYR A 83 1.59 -0.75 9.43
N HIS A 84 2.68 -0.19 9.93
CA HIS A 84 3.63 0.58 9.16
C HIS A 84 5.00 -0.10 9.21
N GLY A 85 5.46 -0.56 8.06
CA GLY A 85 6.74 -1.23 7.89
C GLY A 85 7.85 -0.20 7.88
N CYS A 86 8.75 -0.30 8.84
CA CYS A 86 9.92 0.55 8.94
C CYS A 86 11.08 -0.19 9.61
N LYS A 87 12.31 0.28 9.35
CA LYS A 87 13.54 -0.20 9.99
C LYS A 87 14.15 0.95 10.80
N PRO A 88 13.57 1.30 11.96
CA PRO A 88 14.02 2.45 12.73
C PRO A 88 15.38 2.16 13.37
N ILE A 89 16.27 3.14 13.34
CA ILE A 89 17.53 3.14 14.11
C ILE A 89 17.26 3.55 15.56
N ASP A 90 16.28 4.44 15.77
CA ASP A 90 15.79 4.90 17.07
C ASP A 90 14.25 4.95 17.03
N PHE A 91 13.61 4.35 18.03
CA PHE A 91 12.15 4.36 18.17
C PHE A 91 11.63 5.62 18.86
N LYS A 92 12.46 6.34 19.61
CA LYS A 92 12.05 7.52 20.39
C LYS A 92 11.33 8.59 19.55
N PRO A 93 11.77 8.93 18.32
CA PRO A 93 11.07 9.90 17.49
C PRO A 93 9.64 9.50 17.15
N TYR A 94 9.35 8.20 16.99
CA TYR A 94 8.00 7.71 16.66
C TYR A 94 7.02 7.95 17.82
N PHE A 95 7.47 7.74 19.06
CA PHE A 95 6.61 7.97 20.23
C PHE A 95 6.37 9.45 20.53
N ILE A 96 7.32 10.33 20.16
CA ILE A 96 7.22 11.77 20.43
C ILE A 96 6.49 12.50 19.30
N LYS A 97 6.81 12.18 18.04
CA LYS A 97 6.37 12.93 16.86
C LYS A 97 5.36 12.17 16.00
N GLY A 98 5.12 10.89 16.29
CA GLY A 98 4.34 10.01 15.42
C GLY A 98 5.10 9.62 14.15
N ILE A 99 4.37 9.09 13.18
CA ILE A 99 4.89 8.77 11.84
C ILE A 99 4.92 10.06 11.02
N ILE A 100 6.10 10.43 10.52
CA ILE A 100 6.29 11.61 9.69
C ILE A 100 6.38 11.14 8.23
N PRO A 101 5.53 11.67 7.32
CA PRO A 101 5.63 11.40 5.90
C PRO A 101 6.98 11.81 5.30
N LEU A 102 7.33 11.25 4.14
CA LEU A 102 8.51 11.68 3.41
C LEU A 102 8.41 13.18 3.07
N ILE A 103 9.41 13.95 3.51
CA ILE A 103 9.61 15.36 3.11
C ILE A 103 10.94 15.42 2.36
N LYS A 104 10.87 15.65 1.05
CA LYS A 104 11.99 15.48 0.12
C LYS A 104 13.28 16.16 0.60
N ASN A 105 13.19 17.45 0.92
CA ASN A 105 14.35 18.24 1.33
C ASN A 105 14.98 17.79 2.66
N SER A 106 14.16 17.26 3.58
CA SER A 106 14.68 16.73 4.85
C SER A 106 15.36 15.37 4.70
N PHE A 107 15.00 14.64 3.64
CA PHE A 107 15.51 13.31 3.39
C PHE A 107 16.94 13.31 2.84
N VAL A 108 17.38 14.37 2.16
CA VAL A 108 18.76 14.52 1.63
C VAL A 108 19.79 14.28 2.74
N GLN A 109 19.63 14.96 3.86
CA GLN A 109 20.56 14.88 4.99
C GLN A 109 20.56 13.49 5.64
N TYR A 110 19.39 12.86 5.69
CA TYR A 110 19.27 11.49 6.17
C TYR A 110 19.96 10.49 5.24
N ALA A 111 19.76 10.62 3.93
CA ALA A 111 20.40 9.78 2.92
C ALA A 111 21.93 9.92 2.94
N LEU A 112 22.44 11.16 3.03
CA LEU A 112 23.88 11.42 3.14
C LEU A 112 24.49 10.81 4.40
N THR A 113 23.78 10.88 5.52
CA THR A 113 24.23 10.24 6.77
C THR A 113 24.36 8.73 6.59
N LEU A 114 23.35 8.09 5.99
CA LEU A 114 23.34 6.65 5.75
C LEU A 114 24.37 6.17 4.72
N LEU A 115 24.63 6.98 3.69
CA LEU A 115 25.52 6.63 2.58
C LEU A 115 26.95 7.19 2.76
N SER A 116 27.22 7.85 3.89
CA SER A 116 28.50 8.52 4.17
C SER A 116 29.72 7.59 4.05
N SER A 117 29.58 6.31 4.39
CA SER A 117 30.66 5.31 4.27
C SER A 117 30.90 4.81 2.85
N SER A 118 30.04 5.17 1.90
CA SER A 118 30.01 4.61 0.54
C SER A 118 30.62 5.53 -0.51
N GLY A 119 31.20 6.67 -0.11
CA GLY A 119 31.76 7.66 -1.04
C GLY A 119 30.70 8.44 -1.83
N VAL A 120 29.43 8.32 -1.45
CA VAL A 120 28.29 9.01 -2.09
C VAL A 120 28.34 10.49 -1.73
N THR A 121 28.25 11.34 -2.74
CA THR A 121 28.23 12.79 -2.57
C THR A 121 26.80 13.34 -2.45
N GLU A 122 26.68 14.59 -2.00
CA GLU A 122 25.40 15.30 -2.00
C GLU A 122 24.84 15.45 -3.42
N ASP A 123 25.69 15.70 -4.42
CA ASP A 123 25.28 15.80 -5.81
C ASP A 123 24.69 14.49 -6.35
N ASP A 124 25.26 13.34 -5.98
CA ASP A 124 24.73 12.02 -6.37
C ASP A 124 23.31 11.82 -5.84
N VAL A 125 23.09 12.13 -4.56
CA VAL A 125 21.78 12.04 -3.90
C VAL A 125 20.78 12.99 -4.55
N ILE A 126 21.17 14.25 -4.78
CA ILE A 126 20.31 15.26 -5.40
C ILE A 126 19.92 14.83 -6.82
N ASN A 127 20.86 14.27 -7.59
CA ASN A 127 20.61 13.80 -8.95
C ASN A 127 19.65 12.60 -8.95
N GLY A 128 19.87 11.58 -8.11
CA GLY A 128 18.94 10.46 -7.99
C GLY A 128 17.53 10.91 -7.61
N MET A 129 17.41 11.88 -6.68
CA MET A 129 16.13 12.46 -6.28
C MET A 129 15.42 13.27 -7.38
N ARG A 130 16.13 13.74 -8.41
CA ARG A 130 15.53 14.42 -9.58
C ARG A 130 14.96 13.41 -10.59
N GLU A 131 15.53 12.21 -10.65
CA GLU A 131 15.14 11.18 -11.62
C GLU A 131 13.94 10.34 -11.16
N ILE A 132 13.63 10.35 -9.86
CA ILE A 132 12.55 9.53 -9.30
C ILE A 132 11.27 10.34 -9.17
N ASP A 133 10.17 9.75 -9.66
CA ASP A 133 8.84 10.25 -9.37
C ASP A 133 8.48 10.07 -7.89
N THR A 134 8.15 11.17 -7.24
CA THR A 134 7.74 11.22 -5.83
C THR A 134 6.24 11.41 -5.65
N SER A 135 5.43 11.42 -6.72
CA SER A 135 3.98 11.68 -6.70
C SER A 135 3.22 10.79 -5.71
N CYS A 136 3.61 9.52 -5.58
CA CYS A 136 3.03 8.55 -4.64
C CYS A 136 3.86 8.38 -3.35
N ARG A 137 4.84 9.24 -3.08
CA ARG A 137 5.77 9.07 -1.95
C ARG A 137 5.77 10.27 -1.02
N GLU A 138 5.94 11.48 -1.56
CA GLU A 138 6.06 12.70 -0.77
C GLU A 138 4.73 13.10 -0.13
N GLY A 139 4.76 13.44 1.16
CA GLY A 139 3.56 13.83 1.92
C GLY A 139 2.66 12.67 2.34
N TYR A 140 2.96 11.42 1.95
CA TYR A 140 2.20 10.24 2.32
C TYR A 140 2.91 9.36 3.35
N ALA A 141 2.13 8.72 4.21
CA ALA A 141 2.56 7.62 5.06
C ALA A 141 1.73 6.38 4.70
N TRP A 142 2.42 5.30 4.36
CA TRP A 142 1.81 4.07 3.89
C TRP A 142 1.58 3.10 5.03
N PHE A 143 0.41 2.47 5.04
CA PHE A 143 0.04 1.46 6.02
C PHE A 143 -0.50 0.24 5.31
N ILE A 144 -0.23 -0.94 5.88
CA ILE A 144 -0.87 -2.17 5.46
C ILE A 144 -1.89 -2.61 6.49
N LEU A 145 -2.96 -3.23 6.02
CA LEU A 145 -4.07 -3.63 6.86
C LEU A 145 -3.81 -4.98 7.55
N ASP A 146 -3.00 -5.83 6.92
CA ASP A 146 -2.63 -7.17 7.36
C ASP A 146 -1.11 -7.34 7.38
N ASP A 147 -0.54 -7.46 8.59
CA ASP A 147 0.91 -7.58 8.79
C ASP A 147 1.51 -8.90 8.31
N ARG A 148 0.69 -9.91 8.00
CA ARG A 148 1.19 -11.13 7.34
C ARG A 148 1.87 -10.84 6.01
N LEU A 149 1.44 -9.79 5.30
CA LEU A 149 2.05 -9.38 4.03
C LEU A 149 3.53 -9.03 4.18
N TYR A 150 3.98 -8.54 5.34
CA TYR A 150 5.41 -8.28 5.56
C TYR A 150 6.27 -9.55 5.54
N PHE A 151 5.68 -10.71 5.84
CA PHE A 151 6.39 -11.99 5.91
C PHE A 151 6.14 -12.90 4.71
N GLU A 152 5.04 -12.68 3.99
CA GLU A 152 4.55 -13.60 2.95
C GLU A 152 4.58 -13.03 1.52
N GLY A 153 4.80 -11.72 1.34
CA GLY A 153 4.88 -11.10 0.01
C GLY A 153 5.67 -9.80 -0.11
N CYS A 154 6.18 -9.26 1.00
CA CYS A 154 6.94 -8.02 1.07
C CYS A 154 8.21 -8.16 1.92
N GLU A 155 8.75 -9.37 2.05
CA GLU A 155 9.91 -9.65 2.90
C GLU A 155 11.16 -8.85 2.51
N HIS A 156 11.30 -8.50 1.23
CA HIS A 156 12.39 -7.67 0.73
C HIS A 156 12.42 -6.27 1.36
N TYR A 157 11.28 -5.72 1.78
CA TYR A 157 11.23 -4.45 2.52
C TYR A 157 11.83 -4.56 3.93
N LEU A 158 11.72 -5.74 4.57
CA LEU A 158 12.35 -5.98 5.88
C LEU A 158 13.87 -6.03 5.77
N ILE A 159 14.38 -6.52 4.63
CA ILE A 159 15.81 -6.63 4.36
C ILE A 159 16.38 -5.29 3.92
N TYR A 160 15.83 -4.71 2.85
CA TYR A 160 16.39 -3.55 2.15
C TYR A 160 15.92 -2.20 2.72
N GLY A 161 14.82 -2.17 3.47
CA GLY A 161 14.30 -0.95 4.07
C GLY A 161 13.62 -0.03 3.05
N SER A 162 13.86 1.28 3.15
CA SER A 162 13.18 2.30 2.34
C SER A 162 13.46 2.12 0.85
N GLU A 163 12.42 1.85 0.05
CA GLU A 163 12.54 1.86 -1.42
C GLU A 163 13.01 3.21 -1.96
N TYR A 164 12.57 4.31 -1.32
CA TYR A 164 12.99 5.63 -1.77
C TYR A 164 14.50 5.80 -1.61
N LEU A 165 15.07 5.30 -0.51
CA LEU A 165 16.51 5.30 -0.30
C LEU A 165 17.22 4.42 -1.34
N GLN A 166 16.69 3.23 -1.63
CA GLN A 166 17.26 2.33 -2.64
C GLN A 166 17.25 2.96 -4.03
N ALA A 167 16.17 3.67 -4.37
CA ALA A 167 16.02 4.30 -5.66
C ALA A 167 16.98 5.49 -5.84
N ILE A 168 17.21 6.30 -4.81
CA ILE A 168 18.12 7.47 -4.88
C ILE A 168 19.60 7.09 -4.68
N ALA A 169 19.88 5.89 -4.17
CA ALA A 169 21.25 5.46 -3.95
C ALA A 169 21.94 5.32 -5.32
N PRO A 170 23.10 5.94 -5.54
CA PRO A 170 23.81 5.81 -6.79
C PRO A 170 24.18 4.34 -7.01
N ILE A 171 23.66 3.77 -8.09
CA ILE A 171 24.01 2.41 -8.49
C ILE A 171 25.35 2.50 -9.21
N ASP A 172 26.40 1.87 -8.67
CA ASP A 172 27.64 1.68 -9.42
C ASP A 172 27.29 0.94 -10.73
N GLN A 173 27.51 1.59 -11.88
CA GLN A 173 27.18 1.02 -13.18
C GLN A 173 27.90 -0.31 -13.44
N ASN A 174 28.99 -0.61 -12.71
CA ASN A 174 29.66 -1.91 -12.78
C ASN A 174 28.85 -3.06 -12.13
N LEU A 175 27.94 -2.77 -11.20
CA LEU A 175 27.06 -3.76 -10.57
C LEU A 175 25.79 -4.03 -11.39
N LEU A 176 25.41 -3.14 -12.31
CA LEU A 176 24.24 -3.32 -13.19
C LEU A 176 24.43 -4.44 -14.22
N ASN A 177 25.67 -4.75 -14.61
CA ASN A 177 25.96 -5.82 -15.58
C ASN A 177 25.70 -7.24 -15.06
N VAL A 178 25.28 -7.42 -13.81
CA VAL A 178 24.94 -8.73 -13.23
C VAL A 178 23.42 -8.92 -13.06
N ASN A 179 22.59 -7.86 -13.18
CA ASN A 179 21.16 -7.93 -12.84
C ASN A 179 20.21 -7.17 -13.78
N THR A 180 20.60 -6.89 -15.04
CA THR A 180 19.69 -6.30 -16.06
C THR A 180 18.50 -7.17 -16.48
N ALA A 181 18.19 -8.27 -15.77
CA ALA A 181 17.01 -9.07 -16.03
C ALA A 181 15.72 -8.59 -15.32
N ASN A 182 15.80 -7.76 -14.28
CA ASN A 182 14.61 -7.32 -13.55
C ASN A 182 14.53 -5.80 -13.48
N LYS A 183 14.01 -5.19 -14.55
CA LYS A 183 13.21 -3.97 -14.39
C LYS A 183 12.08 -4.34 -13.44
N LEU A 184 12.22 -3.95 -12.18
CA LEU A 184 11.15 -4.02 -11.18
C LEU A 184 10.10 -2.98 -11.59
N ASP A 185 9.22 -3.40 -12.49
CA ASP A 185 7.89 -2.81 -12.64
C ASP A 185 7.14 -3.13 -11.34
N VAL A 186 7.27 -2.24 -10.35
CA VAL A 186 6.50 -2.34 -9.09
C VAL A 186 5.13 -1.70 -9.34
N VAL A 187 4.15 -2.57 -9.56
CA VAL A 187 2.73 -2.27 -9.52
C VAL A 187 2.31 -2.05 -8.05
N PHE A 188 1.44 -1.06 -7.83
CA PHE A 188 0.89 -0.65 -6.53
C PHE A 188 0.05 -1.72 -5.83
#